data_AF-A0A2V7DAK9-F1
#
_entry.id   AF-A0A2V7DAK9-F1
#
_cell.length_a   1.000
_cell.length_b   1.000
_cell.length_c   1.000
_cell.angle_alpha   90.00
_cell.angle_beta   90.00
_cell.angle_gamma   90.00
#
_symmetry.space_group_name_H-M   'P 1'
#
loop_
_entity.id
_entity.type
_entity.pdbx_description
1 polymer ?
#
loop_
_entity_poly.entity_id
_entity_poly.type
_entity_poly.pdbx_seq_one_letter_code
_entity_poly.pdbx_strand_id
1 'polypeptide(L)' 'MTSTILVVDDTAQNVKLLADLLTAKGYRAVTAASG' A
#
# COMPACT_ATOMS: atom_id res chain seq x y z
N MET A 1 -14.56 11.10 -0.80
CA MET A 1 -14.46 9.82 -0.05
C MET A 1 -13.19 9.12 -0.51
N THR A 2 -12.26 8.79 0.39
CA THR A 2 -10.98 8.15 0.04
C THR A 2 -11.08 6.64 0.24
N SER A 3 -10.81 5.86 -0.80
CA SER A 3 -10.80 4.39 -0.70
C SER A 3 -9.55 3.94 0.03
N THR A 4 -9.72 3.00 0.97
CA THR A 4 -8.61 2.40 1.73
C THR A 4 -8.21 1.09 1.06
N ILE A 5 -6.92 0.91 0.82
CA ILE A 5 -6.36 -0.25 0.12
C ILE A 5 -5.33 -0.92 1.02
N LEU A 6 -5.49 -2.23 1.26
CA LEU A 6 -4.50 -3.07 1.94
C LEU A 6 -3.54 -3.67 0.91
N VAL A 7 -2.25 -3.46 1.09
CA VAL A 7 -1.16 -4.04 0.29
C VAL A 7 -0.47 -5.09 1.15
N VAL A 8 -0.49 -6.35 0.69
CA VAL A 8 0.19 -7.47 1.35
C VAL A 8 1.24 -8.04 0.40
N ASP A 9 2.51 -7.94 0.78
CA ASP A 9 3.65 -8.50 0.03
C ASP A 9 4.81 -8.73 1.02
N ASP A 10 5.47 -9.89 0.95
CA ASP A 10 6.60 -10.25 1.82
C ASP A 10 7.88 -9.46 1.49
N THR A 11 7.93 -8.82 0.33
CA THR A 11 9.06 -8.01 -0.15
C THR A 11 8.87 -6.56 0.25
N ALA A 12 9.62 -6.09 1.25
CA ALA A 12 9.50 -4.73 1.78
C ALA A 12 9.64 -3.60 0.73
N GLN A 13 10.46 -3.81 -0.31
CA GLN A 13 10.60 -2.83 -1.41
C GLN A 13 9.32 -2.70 -2.24
N ASN A 14 8.64 -3.82 -2.53
CA ASN A 14 7.39 -3.81 -3.29
C ASN A 14 6.29 -3.10 -2.49
N VAL A 15 6.16 -3.44 -1.21
CA VAL A 15 5.22 -2.80 -0.29
C VAL A 15 5.39 -1.29 -0.29
N LYS A 16 6.63 -0.82 -0.16
CA LYS A 16 6.94 0.61 -0.16
C LYS A 16 6.59 1.28 -1.50
N LEU A 17 6.98 0.67 -2.62
CA LEU A 17 6.68 1.19 -3.95
C LEU A 17 5.16 1.32 -4.18
N LEU A 18 4.40 0.28 -3.83
CA LEU A 18 2.94 0.28 -3.99
C LEU A 18 2.27 1.31 -3.08
N ALA A 19 2.70 1.41 -1.81
CA ALA A 19 2.15 2.40 -0.88
C ALA A 19 2.39 3.83 -1.36
N ASP A 20 3.60 4.12 -1.86
CA ASP A 20 3.97 5.45 -2.37
C ASP A 20 3.14 5.80 -3.63
N LEU A 21 2.97 4.84 -4.56
CA LEU A 21 2.14 5.03 -5.76
C LEU A 21 0.65 5.23 -5.45
N LEU A 22 0.08 4.44 -4.54
CA LEU A 22 -1.32 4.55 -4.17
C LEU A 22 -1.61 5.85 -3.43
N THR A 23 -0.71 6.27 -2.55
CA THR A 23 -0.80 7.56 -1.85
C THR A 23 -0.72 8.72 -2.83
N ALA A 24 0.20 8.68 -3.80
CA ALA A 24 0.30 9.68 -4.87
C ALA A 24 -0.97 9.78 -5.72
N LYS A 25 -1.71 8.67 -5.87
CA LYS A 25 -3.01 8.62 -6.57
C LYS A 25 -4.20 9.05 -5.70
N GLY A 26 -3.98 9.44 -4.45
CA GLY A 26 -5.03 9.91 -3.53
C GLY A 26 -5.76 8.80 -2.76
N TYR A 27 -5.25 7.57 -2.80
CA TYR A 27 -5.76 6.47 -1.99
C TYR A 27 -5.10 6.44 -0.61
N ARG A 28 -5.79 5.87 0.38
CA ARG A 28 -5.19 5.55 1.68
C ARG A 28 -4.61 4.14 1.62
N ALA A 29 -3.30 4.02 1.48
CA ALA A 29 -2.61 2.73 1.51
C ALA A 29 -2.34 2.27 2.95
N VAL A 30 -2.61 1.00 3.23
CA VAL A 30 -2.26 0.29 4.46
C VAL A 30 -1.43 -0.92 4.05
N THR A 31 -0.36 -1.21 4.78
CA THR A 31 0.58 -2.26 4.40
C THR A 31 0.62 -3.35 5.46
N ALA A 32 0.70 -4.61 5.03
CA ALA A 32 0.99 -5.75 5.89
C ALA A 32 2.08 -6.59 5.25
N ALA A 33 3.00 -7.11 6.07
CA ALA A 33 4.02 -8.04 5.60
C ALA A 33 3.51 -9.49 5.57
N SER A 34 2.40 -9.77 6.24
CA SER A 34 1.77 -11.09 6.28
C SER A 34 0.30 -10.96 6.71
N GLY A 35 -0.48 -12.02 6.50
CA GLY A 35 -1.84 -12.17 7.05
C GLY A 35 -1.84 -12.72 8.47
#